data_AF-A0A3Q0JL03-F1
#
_entry.id   AF-A0A3Q0JL03-F1
#
_cell.length_a   1.000
_cell.length_b   1.000
_cell.length_c   1.000
_cell.angle_alpha   90.00
_cell.angle_beta   90.00
_cell.angle_gamma   90.00
#
_symmetry.space_group_name_H-M   'P 1'
#
loop_
_entity.id
_entity.type
_entity.pdbx_description
1 polymer ?
#
loop_
_entity_poly.entity_id
_entity_poly.type
_entity_poly.pdbx_seq_one_letter_code
_entity_poly.pdbx_strand_id
1 'polypeptide(L)'
;TSYGEDLTGISTFNYHKKGFQEPPTDYYWRPLLFAAESQFKMKTVDTIHKYCVGSSSEAEHLMQYTHEFVNQFSDYSYFNFVWMNAFSHNDVNTPSRMDKHVYEFLSGLNYTA
;
A
#
# COMPACT_ATOMS: atom_id res chain seq x y z
N THR A 1 9.77 -11.91 -5.43
CA THR A 1 8.31 -11.74 -5.30
C THR A 1 8.01 -10.70 -4.23
N SER A 2 6.92 -9.92 -4.39
CA SER A 2 6.52 -8.91 -3.41
C SER A 2 5.00 -8.86 -3.21
N TYR A 3 4.55 -8.72 -1.95
CA TYR A 3 3.16 -8.48 -1.55
C TYR A 3 3.05 -7.19 -0.70
N GLY A 4 2.09 -6.33 -1.03
CA GLY A 4 1.79 -5.12 -0.26
C GLY A 4 0.31 -4.75 -0.18
N GLU A 5 -0.11 -4.30 1.00
CA GLU A 5 -1.45 -3.81 1.30
C GLU A 5 -1.33 -2.51 2.12
N ASP A 6 -2.29 -1.59 2.01
CA ASP A 6 -2.20 -0.24 2.59
C ASP A 6 -2.83 -0.08 3.99
N LEU A 7 -3.39 -1.14 4.59
CA LEU A 7 -3.89 -1.09 5.97
C LEU A 7 -3.61 -2.38 6.73
N THR A 8 -2.90 -2.29 7.86
CA THR A 8 -2.59 -3.49 8.66
C THR A 8 -3.82 -4.10 9.35
N GLY A 9 -4.83 -3.27 9.64
CA GLY A 9 -6.02 -3.66 10.40
C GLY A 9 -7.10 -4.37 9.58
N ILE A 10 -7.14 -4.17 8.27
CA ILE A 10 -8.16 -4.73 7.35
C ILE A 10 -7.54 -5.36 6.09
N SER A 11 -6.31 -5.85 6.21
CA SER A 11 -5.56 -6.47 5.12
C SER A 11 -6.12 -7.85 4.79
N THR A 12 -6.24 -8.16 3.50
CA THR A 12 -6.75 -9.41 2.95
C THR A 12 -6.10 -10.63 3.57
N PHE A 13 -4.79 -10.60 3.79
CA PHE A 13 -4.06 -11.75 4.32
C PHE A 13 -4.20 -11.94 5.84
N ASN A 14 -4.57 -10.90 6.59
CA ASN A 14 -4.51 -10.88 8.05
C ASN A 14 -5.84 -10.56 8.74
N TYR A 15 -6.83 -10.01 8.03
CA TYR A 15 -8.10 -9.59 8.63
C TYR A 15 -8.89 -10.78 9.16
N HIS A 16 -9.03 -10.88 10.48
CA HIS A 16 -9.63 -12.02 11.18
C HIS A 16 -9.00 -13.38 10.82
N LYS A 17 -7.74 -13.38 10.36
CA LYS A 17 -6.95 -14.57 10.05
C LYS A 17 -5.65 -14.53 10.83
N LYS A 18 -5.00 -15.69 10.97
CA LYS A 18 -3.67 -15.77 11.61
C LYS A 18 -2.56 -15.13 10.77
N GLY A 19 -2.81 -14.89 9.48
CA GLY A 19 -1.79 -14.45 8.54
C GLY A 19 -0.77 -15.55 8.24
N PHE A 20 0.42 -15.13 7.86
CA PHE A 20 1.54 -16.02 7.55
C PHE A 20 2.46 -16.18 8.78
N GLN A 21 2.91 -17.42 9.02
CA GLN A 21 3.89 -17.70 10.07
C GLN A 21 5.30 -17.27 9.65
N GLU A 22 5.64 -17.51 8.40
CA GLU A 22 6.89 -17.08 7.76
C GLU A 22 6.59 -16.02 6.68
N PRO A 23 7.55 -15.17 6.30
CA PRO A 23 7.35 -14.19 5.23
C PRO A 23 6.85 -14.86 3.94
N PRO A 24 5.71 -14.41 3.36
CA PRO A 24 5.11 -15.06 2.19
C PRO A 24 5.83 -14.75 0.88
N THR A 25 6.71 -13.75 0.89
CA THR A 25 7.41 -13.20 -0.27
C THR A 25 8.80 -12.72 0.13
N ASP A 26 9.71 -12.62 -0.85
CA ASP A 26 11.06 -12.09 -0.64
C ASP A 26 11.04 -10.65 -0.12
N TYR A 27 10.05 -9.86 -0.57
CA TYR A 27 9.81 -8.50 -0.14
C TYR A 27 8.38 -8.40 0.40
N TYR A 28 8.22 -8.13 1.68
CA TYR A 28 6.90 -8.07 2.32
C TYR A 28 6.72 -6.71 2.98
N TRP A 29 5.75 -5.92 2.48
CA TRP A 29 5.52 -4.54 2.93
C TRP A 29 5.01 -4.43 4.37
N ARG A 30 4.20 -5.40 4.82
CA ARG A 30 3.45 -5.34 6.07
C ARG A 30 4.29 -4.99 7.31
N PRO A 31 5.48 -5.57 7.57
CA PRO A 31 6.26 -5.24 8.76
C PRO A 31 6.64 -3.76 8.83
N LEU A 32 6.98 -3.15 7.70
CA LEU A 32 7.28 -1.71 7.62
C LEU A 32 6.03 -0.88 7.89
N LEU A 33 4.91 -1.21 7.26
CA LEU A 33 3.63 -0.56 7.51
C LEU A 33 3.22 -0.63 8.98
N PHE A 34 3.33 -1.81 9.59
CA PHE A 34 3.00 -2.02 11.00
C PHE A 34 3.87 -1.17 11.93
N ALA A 35 5.18 -1.09 11.65
CA ALA A 35 6.08 -0.22 12.39
C ALA A 35 5.68 1.26 12.19
N ALA A 36 5.40 1.69 10.97
CA ALA A 36 5.03 3.06 10.66
C ALA A 36 3.73 3.48 11.36
N GLU A 37 2.69 2.64 11.31
CA GLU A 37 1.42 2.86 12.03
C GLU A 37 1.61 2.99 13.56
N SER A 38 2.64 2.35 14.12
CA SER A 38 2.93 2.38 15.56
C SER A 38 3.78 3.58 16.00
N GLN A 39 4.60 4.12 15.11
CA GLN A 39 5.57 5.17 15.43
C GLN A 39 5.10 6.57 15.03
N PHE A 40 4.31 6.68 13.96
CA PHE A 40 3.85 7.97 13.44
C PHE A 40 2.43 8.31 13.89
N LYS A 41 2.11 9.60 13.83
CA LYS A 41 0.76 10.07 14.12
C LYS A 41 -0.19 9.61 13.02
N MET A 42 -1.19 8.84 13.41
CA MET A 42 -2.28 8.43 12.55
C MET A 42 -3.35 9.51 12.43
N LYS A 43 -3.84 9.76 11.22
CA LYS A 43 -4.96 10.69 10.99
C LYS A 43 -6.13 9.99 10.31
N THR A 44 -7.33 10.21 10.85
CA THR A 44 -8.59 9.89 10.18
C THR A 44 -8.96 11.06 9.28
N VAL A 45 -9.38 10.76 8.04
CA VAL A 45 -9.87 11.76 7.09
C VAL A 45 -11.25 11.30 6.62
N ASP A 46 -12.26 12.16 6.81
CA ASP A 46 -13.68 11.82 6.64
C ASP A 46 -14.09 10.59 7.47
N THR A 47 -14.59 9.55 6.81
CA THR A 47 -14.97 8.26 7.43
C THR A 47 -13.83 7.24 7.39
N ILE A 48 -12.67 7.59 6.81
CA ILE A 48 -11.56 6.67 6.62
C ILE A 48 -10.60 6.74 7.81
N HIS A 49 -10.62 5.68 8.61
CA HIS A 49 -9.69 5.52 9.72
C HIS A 49 -8.28 5.21 9.23
N LYS A 50 -7.27 5.74 9.94
CA LYS A 50 -5.85 5.51 9.62
C LYS A 50 -5.48 5.87 8.17
N TYR A 51 -6.08 6.93 7.63
CA TYR A 51 -5.83 7.38 6.26
C TYR A 51 -4.39 7.86 6.06
N CYS A 52 -3.85 8.67 6.99
CA CYS A 52 -2.46 9.13 6.95
C CYS A 52 -1.57 8.46 8.00
N VAL A 53 -0.33 8.17 7.59
CA VAL A 53 0.83 7.91 8.44
C VAL A 53 1.82 9.05 8.26
N GLY A 54 1.95 9.86 9.31
CA GLY A 54 2.76 11.07 9.22
C GLY A 54 2.10 12.10 8.30
N SER A 55 2.79 12.53 7.25
CA SER A 55 2.34 13.60 6.35
C SER A 55 1.61 13.13 5.09
N SER A 56 1.69 11.84 4.74
CA SER A 56 1.11 11.26 3.52
C SER A 56 0.16 10.10 3.84
N SER A 57 -0.67 9.74 2.87
CA SER A 57 -1.58 8.60 3.01
C SER A 57 -0.85 7.26 2.93
N GLU A 58 -1.45 6.23 3.53
CA GLU A 58 -0.91 4.86 3.45
C GLU A 58 -0.83 4.35 2.01
N ALA A 59 -1.83 4.70 1.20
CA ALA A 59 -1.85 4.34 -0.21
C ALA A 59 -0.70 5.01 -0.98
N GLU A 60 -0.37 6.27 -0.70
CA GLU A 60 0.80 6.93 -1.30
C GLU A 60 2.11 6.24 -0.92
N HIS A 61 2.28 5.84 0.34
CA HIS A 61 3.46 5.09 0.79
C HIS A 61 3.59 3.76 0.03
N LEU A 62 2.48 3.03 -0.14
CA LEU A 62 2.46 1.77 -0.88
C LEU A 62 2.71 1.96 -2.39
N MET A 63 2.16 3.02 -2.99
CA MET A 63 2.43 3.40 -4.38
C MET A 63 3.92 3.69 -4.59
N GLN A 64 4.53 4.48 -3.70
CA GLN A 64 5.95 4.79 -3.76
C GLN A 64 6.81 3.53 -3.60
N TYR A 65 6.53 2.70 -2.60
CA TYR A 65 7.21 1.41 -2.42
C TYR A 65 7.12 0.52 -3.67
N THR A 66 5.97 0.53 -4.34
CA THR A 66 5.76 -0.24 -5.57
C THR A 66 6.61 0.29 -6.73
N HIS A 67 6.70 1.60 -6.90
CA HIS A 67 7.60 2.22 -7.89
C HIS A 67 9.06 1.86 -7.60
N GLU A 68 9.49 1.98 -6.34
CA GLU A 68 10.85 1.62 -5.92
C GLU A 68 11.15 0.14 -6.21
N PHE A 69 10.22 -0.77 -5.90
CA PHE A 69 10.35 -2.19 -6.21
C PHE A 69 10.48 -2.44 -7.73
N VAL A 70 9.58 -1.87 -8.54
CA VAL A 70 9.58 -2.06 -9.99
C VAL A 70 10.88 -1.55 -10.63
N ASN A 71 11.38 -0.40 -10.18
CA ASN A 71 12.62 0.16 -10.66
C ASN A 71 13.84 -0.65 -10.21
N GLN A 72 13.88 -1.09 -8.95
CA GLN A 72 14.99 -1.86 -8.40
C GLN A 72 15.16 -3.23 -9.06
N PHE A 73 14.05 -3.84 -9.50
CA PHE A 73 14.04 -5.17 -10.10
C PHE A 73 13.80 -5.17 -11.61
N SER A 74 14.04 -4.04 -12.30
CA SER A 74 13.81 -3.90 -13.75
C SER A 74 14.48 -4.98 -14.60
N ASP A 75 15.64 -5.45 -14.16
CA ASP A 75 16.46 -6.44 -14.87
C ASP A 75 16.11 -7.91 -14.53
N TYR A 76 15.10 -8.12 -13.67
CA TYR A 76 14.73 -9.44 -13.16
C TYR A 76 13.26 -9.75 -13.47
N SER A 77 12.94 -11.04 -13.61
CA SER A 77 11.54 -11.48 -13.59
C SER A 77 11.03 -11.45 -12.15
N TYR A 78 9.95 -10.71 -11.91
CA TYR A 78 9.31 -10.62 -10.61
C TYR A 78 7.79 -10.73 -10.70
N PHE A 79 7.18 -11.13 -9.58
CA PHE A 79 5.75 -11.00 -9.35
C PHE A 79 5.54 -10.03 -8.18
N ASN A 80 4.78 -8.96 -8.41
CA ASN A 80 4.42 -7.96 -7.41
C ASN A 80 2.89 -7.86 -7.32
N PHE A 81 2.33 -8.11 -6.13
CA PHE A 81 0.90 -7.98 -5.85
C PHE A 81 0.68 -6.84 -4.85
N VAL A 82 -0.11 -5.86 -5.25
CA VAL A 82 -0.37 -4.64 -4.48
C VAL A 82 -1.87 -4.43 -4.39
N TRP A 83 -2.38 -4.20 -3.18
CA TRP A 83 -3.80 -3.99 -2.92
C TRP A 83 -4.01 -2.73 -2.09
N MET A 84 -4.82 -1.81 -2.61
CA MET A 84 -5.15 -0.55 -1.95
C MET A 84 -6.65 -0.47 -1.69
N ASN A 85 -7.03 -0.37 -0.42
CA ASN A 85 -8.41 -0.13 -0.01
C ASN A 85 -8.56 0.97 1.04
N ALA A 86 -7.45 1.59 1.49
CA ALA A 86 -7.49 2.60 2.53
C ALA A 86 -8.45 3.73 2.19
N PHE A 87 -8.34 4.30 0.99
CA PHE A 87 -9.11 5.47 0.57
C PHE A 87 -10.52 5.16 0.04
N SER A 88 -10.95 3.89 0.02
CA SER A 88 -12.21 3.47 -0.62
C SER A 88 -13.12 2.63 0.27
N HIS A 89 -12.61 2.03 1.35
CA HIS A 89 -13.33 0.99 2.10
C HIS A 89 -14.63 1.48 2.76
N ASN A 90 -14.64 2.67 3.38
CA ASN A 90 -15.78 3.12 4.19
C ASN A 90 -16.74 4.05 3.46
N ASP A 91 -16.34 4.64 2.33
CA ASP A 91 -17.13 5.63 1.61
C ASP A 91 -16.82 5.58 0.12
N VAL A 92 -17.85 5.43 -0.69
CA VAL A 92 -17.75 5.33 -2.16
C VAL A 92 -17.33 6.65 -2.82
N ASN A 93 -17.43 7.76 -2.10
CA ASN A 93 -17.09 9.10 -2.61
C ASN A 93 -15.64 9.48 -2.36
N THR A 94 -14.99 8.88 -1.35
CA THR A 94 -13.61 9.21 -0.99
C THR A 94 -12.55 8.83 -2.05
N PRO A 95 -12.72 7.82 -2.93
CA PRO A 95 -11.74 7.50 -3.96
C PRO A 95 -11.38 8.66 -4.89
N SER A 96 -12.33 9.56 -5.18
CA SER A 96 -12.11 10.70 -6.07
C SER A 96 -10.92 11.60 -5.68
N ARG A 97 -10.56 11.65 -4.39
CA ARG A 97 -9.37 12.41 -3.93
C ARG A 97 -8.05 11.79 -4.37
N MET A 98 -8.06 10.48 -4.65
CA MET A 98 -6.90 9.70 -5.04
C MET A 98 -6.79 9.53 -6.54
N ASP A 99 -7.76 9.99 -7.33
CA ASP A 99 -7.77 9.82 -8.80
C ASP A 99 -6.46 10.30 -9.44
N LYS A 100 -5.99 11.50 -9.06
CA LYS A 100 -4.72 12.04 -9.56
C LYS A 100 -3.52 11.19 -9.13
N HIS A 101 -3.46 10.79 -7.86
CA HIS A 101 -2.36 9.98 -7.33
C HIS A 101 -2.31 8.60 -7.99
N VAL A 102 -3.46 7.95 -8.18
CA VAL A 102 -3.57 6.66 -8.89
C VAL A 102 -3.18 6.81 -10.36
N TYR A 103 -3.63 7.88 -11.03
CA TYR A 103 -3.22 8.16 -12.40
C TYR A 103 -1.71 8.33 -12.53
N GLU A 104 -1.08 9.12 -11.65
CA GLU A 104 0.37 9.34 -11.63
C GLU A 104 1.12 8.05 -11.28
N PHE A 105 0.63 7.28 -10.32
CA PHE A 105 1.16 5.97 -9.97
C PHE A 105 1.15 5.01 -11.17
N LEU A 106 0.02 4.82 -11.84
CA LEU A 106 -0.09 3.93 -12.99
C LEU A 106 0.72 4.43 -14.19
N SER A 107 0.73 5.74 -14.42
CA SER A 107 1.53 6.35 -15.50
C SER A 107 3.03 6.17 -15.26
N GLY A 108 3.49 6.24 -14.00
CA GLY A 108 4.88 6.00 -13.62
C GLY A 108 5.34 4.55 -13.74
N LEU A 109 4.41 3.59 -13.81
CA LEU A 109 4.72 2.17 -14.05
C LEU A 109 4.96 1.86 -15.53
N ASN A 110 4.58 2.75 -16.45
CA ASN A 110 4.87 2.60 -17.87
C ASN A 110 6.35 2.86 -18.13
N TYR A 111 7.18 1.85 -17.90
CA TYR A 111 8.48 1.76 -18.55
C TYR A 111 8.23 1.50 -20.04
N THR A 112 8.44 2.51 -20.88
CA THR A 112 8.75 2.29 -22.30
C THR A 112 10.08 1.56 -22.36
N ALA A 113 10.00 0.28 -22.73
CA ALA A 113 11.15 -0.52 -23.15
C ALA A 113 11.87 0.11 -24.35
#